data_AF-A0A3M1BTK0-F1
#
_entry.id   AF-A0A3M1BTK0-F1
#
_cell.length_a   1.000
_cell.length_b   1.000
_cell.length_c   1.000
_cell.angle_alpha   90.00
_cell.angle_beta   90.00
_cell.angle_gamma   90.00
#
_symmetry.space_group_name_H-M   'P 1'
#
loop_
_entity.id
_entity.type
_entity.pdbx_description
1 polymer ?
#
loop_
_entity_poly.entity_id
_entity_poly.type
_entity_poly.pdbx_seq_one_letter_code
_entity_poly.pdbx_strand_id
1 'polypeptide(L)'
;MDTKKTAIELSEETLKTLLEFGTDLDEFYRRFRELRLLEDDLSFQSALLHVEHAFFMVVQSINILREQLVLLRTAGQKGEVY
;
A
#
# COMPACT_ATOMS: atom_id res chain seq x y z
N MET A 1 -29.90 0.44 7.90
CA MET A 1 -28.73 0.70 7.03
C MET A 1 -28.15 -0.65 6.67
N ASP A 2 -27.97 -0.96 5.38
CA ASP A 2 -27.38 -2.24 4.96
C ASP A 2 -25.86 -2.14 5.09
N THR A 3 -25.35 -2.59 6.24
CA THR A 3 -23.92 -2.52 6.58
C THR A 3 -23.06 -3.35 5.62
N LYS A 4 -23.62 -4.40 5.01
CA LYS A 4 -22.91 -5.25 4.03
C LYS A 4 -22.71 -4.50 2.73
N LYS A 5 -23.75 -3.83 2.23
CA LYS A 5 -23.65 -2.95 1.07
C LYS A 5 -22.64 -1.82 1.30
N THR A 6 -22.71 -1.16 2.46
CA THR A 6 -21.76 -0.10 2.81
C THR A 6 -20.31 -0.60 2.87
N ALA A 7 -20.06 -1.80 3.40
CA ALA A 7 -18.73 -2.39 3.44
C ALA A 7 -18.16 -2.69 2.03
N ILE A 8 -19.02 -3.13 1.10
CA ILE A 8 -18.63 -3.37 -0.30
C ILE A 8 -18.25 -2.04 -0.98
N GLU A 9 -19.11 -1.03 -0.86
CA GLU A 9 -18.87 0.31 -1.44
C GLU A 9 -17.58 0.93 -0.90
N LEU A 10 -17.38 0.88 0.42
CA LEU A 10 -16.17 1.38 1.05
C LEU A 10 -14.91 0.61 0.63
N SER A 11 -15.03 -0.71 0.40
CA SER A 11 -13.91 -1.51 -0.10
C SER A 11 -13.50 -1.09 -1.51
N GLU A 12 -14.46 -0.82 -2.39
CA GLU A 12 -14.19 -0.34 -3.75
C GLU A 12 -13.55 1.05 -3.78
N GLU A 13 -14.04 1.96 -2.94
CA GLU A 13 -13.44 3.28 -2.77
C GLU A 13 -12.00 3.17 -2.26
N THR A 14 -11.79 2.37 -1.20
CA THR A 14 -10.47 2.17 -0.61
C THR A 14 -9.49 1.57 -1.62
N LEU A 15 -9.91 0.59 -2.43
CA LEU A 15 -9.07 -0.01 -3.46
C LEU A 15 -8.59 1.00 -4.51
N LYS A 16 -9.43 1.96 -4.90
CA LYS A 16 -9.04 3.05 -5.82
C LYS A 16 -8.01 3.97 -5.17
N THR A 17 -8.27 4.39 -3.94
CA THR A 17 -7.35 5.25 -3.18
C THR A 17 -5.98 4.58 -2.99
N LEU A 18 -5.95 3.27 -2.69
CA LEU A 18 -4.69 2.53 -2.53
C LEU A 18 -3.89 2.45 -3.84
N LEU A 19 -4.54 2.43 -5.00
CA LEU A 19 -3.85 2.43 -6.30
C LEU A 19 -3.17 3.78 -6.56
N GLU A 20 -3.88 4.87 -6.33
CA GLU A 20 -3.34 6.23 -6.47
C GLU A 20 -2.21 6.45 -5.47
N PHE A 21 -2.44 6.14 -4.19
CA PHE A 21 -1.43 6.25 -3.15
C PHE A 21 -0.19 5.39 -3.41
N GLY A 22 -0.37 4.17 -3.95
CA GLY A 22 0.75 3.30 -4.33
C GLY A 22 1.63 3.93 -5.40
N THR A 23 1.05 4.65 -6.35
CA THR A 23 1.79 5.36 -7.41
C THR A 23 2.64 6.49 -6.83
N ASP A 24 2.07 7.29 -5.92
CA ASP A 24 2.80 8.36 -5.23
C ASP A 24 3.93 7.81 -4.36
N LEU A 25 3.66 6.70 -3.67
CA LEU A 25 4.62 6.02 -2.80
C LEU A 25 5.83 5.49 -3.60
N ASP A 26 5.59 4.91 -4.78
CA ASP A 26 6.64 4.43 -5.68
C ASP A 26 7.54 5.58 -6.17
N GLU A 27 6.96 6.74 -6.47
CA GLU A 27 7.70 7.93 -6.87
C GLU A 27 8.57 8.48 -5.73
N PHE A 28 8.04 8.54 -4.49
CA PHE A 28 8.86 8.92 -3.34
C PHE A 28 9.99 7.92 -3.09
N TYR A 29 9.70 6.62 -3.15
CA TYR A 29 10.72 5.57 -3.01
C TYR A 29 11.83 5.75 -4.06
N ARG A 30 11.48 5.98 -5.33
CA ARG A 30 12.44 6.25 -6.41
C ARG A 30 13.35 7.44 -6.08
N ARG A 31 12.77 8.56 -5.64
CA ARG A 31 13.52 9.78 -5.29
C ARG A 31 14.47 9.56 -4.11
N PHE A 32 14.05 8.84 -3.07
CA PHE A 32 14.94 8.51 -1.94
C PHE A 32 16.08 7.58 -2.36
N ARG A 33 15.78 6.61 -3.23
CA ARG A 33 16.80 5.72 -3.78
C ARG A 33 17.83 6.47 -4.62
N GLU A 34 17.40 7.43 -5.43
CA GLU A 34 18.30 8.31 -6.19
C GLU A 34 19.22 9.11 -5.26
N LEU A 35 18.68 9.67 -4.18
CA LEU A 35 19.51 10.36 -3.16
C LEU A 35 20.56 9.43 -2.56
N ARG A 36 20.20 8.18 -2.22
CA ARG A 36 21.17 7.23 -1.68
C ARG A 36 22.29 6.91 -2.65
N LEU A 37 21.98 6.78 -3.94
CA LEU A 37 22.98 6.48 -4.97
C LEU A 37 23.94 7.65 -5.24
N LEU A 38 23.53 8.87 -4.91
CA LEU A 38 24.34 10.09 -5.07
C LEU A 38 25.10 10.48 -3.78
N GLU A 39 24.70 9.94 -2.63
CA GLU A 39 25.34 10.21 -1.35
C GLU A 39 26.69 9.49 -1.24
N ASP A 40 27.71 10.16 -0.71
CA ASP A 40 29.05 9.59 -0.51
C ASP A 40 29.31 9.21 0.96
N ASP A 41 28.58 9.82 1.91
CA ASP A 41 28.70 9.48 3.33
C ASP A 41 28.04 8.13 3.64
N LEU A 42 28.84 7.15 4.04
CA LEU A 42 28.39 5.79 4.33
C LEU A 42 27.34 5.74 5.46
N SER A 43 27.45 6.62 6.46
CA SER A 43 26.50 6.64 7.58
C SER A 43 25.13 7.12 7.12
N PHE A 44 25.10 8.15 6.27
CA PHE A 44 23.88 8.69 5.70
C PHE A 44 23.29 7.78 4.62
N GLN A 45 24.11 7.12 3.79
CA GLN A 45 23.67 6.05 2.91
C GLN A 45 22.94 4.94 3.69
N SER A 46 23.45 4.56 4.86
CA SER A 46 22.79 3.56 5.71
C SER A 46 21.46 4.06 6.26
N ALA A 47 21.36 5.34 6.65
CA ALA A 47 20.09 5.94 7.04
C ALA A 47 19.06 5.92 5.89
N LEU A 48 19.49 6.22 4.66
CA LEU A 48 18.63 6.17 3.47
C LEU A 48 18.20 4.72 3.13
N LEU A 49 19.05 3.71 3.34
CA LEU A 49 18.65 2.30 3.23
C LEU A 49 17.52 1.94 4.19
N HIS A 50 17.54 2.46 5.42
CA HIS A 50 16.45 2.22 6.37
C HIS A 50 15.13 2.85 5.91
N VAL A 51 15.20 4.03 5.30
CA VAL A 51 14.03 4.68 4.69
C VAL A 51 13.49 3.85 3.51
N GLU A 52 14.36 3.41 2.61
CA GLU A 52 13.99 2.51 1.50
C GLU A 52 13.33 1.21 1.99
N HIS A 53 13.86 0.63 3.08
CA HIS A 53 13.26 -0.55 3.68
C HIS A 53 11.87 -0.26 4.27
N ALA A 54 11.67 0.90 4.89
CA ALA A 54 10.36 1.30 5.38
C ALA A 54 9.34 1.46 4.23
N PHE A 55 9.73 2.06 3.10
CA PHE A 55 8.89 2.10 1.89
C PHE A 55 8.47 0.70 1.44
N PHE A 56 9.44 -0.23 1.37
CA PHE A 56 9.15 -1.63 1.02
C PHE A 56 8.12 -2.25 1.96
N MET A 57 8.26 -2.06 3.27
CA MET A 57 7.31 -2.58 4.26
C MET A 57 5.91 -1.98 4.09
N VAL A 58 5.80 -0.68 3.81
CA VAL A 58 4.51 -0.03 3.54
C VAL A 58 3.85 -0.62 2.29
N VAL A 59 4.58 -0.82 1.20
CA VAL A 59 4.07 -1.48 -0.01
C VAL A 59 3.56 -2.89 0.29
N GLN A 60 4.28 -3.66 1.11
CA GLN A 60 3.80 -4.99 1.52
C GLN A 60 2.49 -4.91 2.32
N SER A 61 2.38 -3.99 3.28
CA SER A 61 1.14 -3.78 4.03
C SER A 61 -0.03 -3.35 3.15
N ILE A 62 0.19 -2.49 2.15
CA ILE A 62 -0.83 -2.09 1.17
C ILE A 62 -1.30 -3.30 0.36
N ASN A 63 -0.38 -4.16 -0.09
CA ASN A 63 -0.74 -5.36 -0.84
C ASN A 63 -1.60 -6.32 -0.01
N ILE A 64 -1.22 -6.56 1.25
CA ILE A 64 -2.02 -7.38 2.18
C ILE A 64 -3.42 -6.77 2.34
N LEU A 65 -3.52 -5.47 2.59
CA LEU A 65 -4.81 -4.78 2.73
C LEU A 65 -5.65 -4.92 1.46
N ARG A 66 -5.05 -4.73 0.28
CA ARG A 66 -5.72 -4.89 -1.02
C ARG A 66 -6.31 -6.29 -1.18
N GLU A 67 -5.56 -7.34 -0.81
CA GLU A 67 -6.04 -8.72 -0.84
C GLU A 67 -7.24 -8.93 0.09
N GLN A 68 -7.17 -8.43 1.33
CA GLN A 68 -8.27 -8.54 2.29
C GLN A 68 -9.54 -7.80 1.83
N LEU A 69 -9.40 -6.62 1.23
CA LEU A 69 -10.52 -5.87 0.66
C LEU A 69 -11.17 -6.62 -0.51
N VAL A 70 -10.38 -7.28 -1.37
CA VAL A 70 -10.89 -8.11 -2.47
C VAL A 70 -11.64 -9.33 -1.94
N LEU A 71 -11.12 -9.99 -0.89
CA LEU A 71 -11.79 -11.11 -0.23
C LEU A 71 -13.12 -10.67 0.40
N LEU A 72 -13.11 -9.56 1.14
CA LEU A 72 -14.31 -8.98 1.75
C LEU A 72 -15.38 -8.66 0.71
N ARG A 73 -14.99 -8.01 -0.40
CA ARG A 73 -15.91 -7.72 -1.51
C ARG A 73 -16.52 -8.99 -2.10
N THR A 74 -15.70 -10.03 -2.30
CA THR A 74 -16.14 -11.31 -2.87
C THR A 74 -17.12 -12.04 -1.94
N ALA A 75 -16.83 -12.09 -0.64
CA ALA A 75 -17.75 -12.64 0.37
C ALA A 75 -19.06 -11.84 0.44
N GLY A 76 -18.95 -10.51 0.34
CA GLY A 76 -20.07 -9.58 0.23
C GLY A 76 -21.00 -9.90 -0.95
N GLN A 77 -20.42 -10.08 -2.14
CA GLN A 77 -21.17 -10.32 -3.38
C GLN A 77 -21.76 -11.72 -3.48
N LYS A 78 -21.03 -12.76 -3.02
CA LYS A 78 -21.48 -14.16 -3.14
C LYS A 78 -22.48 -14.60 -2.07
N GLY A 79 -22.62 -13.84 -0.98
CA GLY A 79 -23.44 -14.27 0.15
C GLY A 79 -22.83 -15.40 0.98
N GLU A 80 -21.68 -15.92 0.56
CA GLU A 80 -20.92 -16.96 1.25
C GLU A 80 -19.99 -16.32 2.27
N VAL A 81 -20.34 -16.49 3.54
CA VAL A 81 -19.49 -16.27 4.70
C VAL A 81 -18.78 -17.60 4.95
N TYR A 82 -17.44 -17.61 4.94
CA TYR A 82 -16.65 -18.65 5.59
C TYR A 82 -16.17 -18.12 6.94
#